data_AF-A0A8T1AWY3-F1
#
_entry.id   AF-A0A8T1AWY3-F1
#
_cell.length_a   1.000
_cell.length_b   1.000
_cell.length_c   1.000
_cell.angle_alpha   90.00
_cell.angle_beta   90.00
_cell.angle_gamma   90.00
#
_symmetry.space_group_name_H-M   'P 1'
#
loop_
_entity.id
_entity.type
_entity.pdbx_description
1 polymer ?
#
loop_
_entity_poly.entity_id
_entity_poly.type
_entity_poly.pdbx_seq_one_letter_code
_entity_poly.pdbx_strand_id
1 'polypeptide(L)'
;MDMASSSFALKEHSTLKLDEIGYDSGAKLMAGGSVALHDHIASRLERSLSKPLPQVEVRFKNLSISAQVVVQDDTHSKSELPTLFNVSKTAALKLFAKKNVVEKQILHPVSGVFKPSTMTLVLGQPGSGKSSLMKLLSGRFPASKNVDVEGEMTYNGIPQDALCKRLPQFVSYVPQHDKHLPTLTVKETLEFAHACSGAELSKTEEQQFVLGFDEDNKAAVAAARALRKHYPDVMIRQLGLENCQ
;
A
#
# COMPACT_ATOMS: atom_id res chain seq x y z
N MET A 1 -4.20 -40.69 -1.96
CA MET A 1 -3.79 -40.00 -3.20
C MET A 1 -2.93 -38.84 -2.78
N ASP A 2 -1.66 -38.97 -3.11
CA ASP A 2 -0.52 -38.34 -2.46
C ASP A 2 -0.46 -36.81 -2.58
N MET A 3 -0.13 -36.17 -1.46
CA MET A 3 0.35 -34.79 -1.41
C MET A 3 1.79 -34.76 -1.90
N ALA A 4 2.00 -34.39 -3.17
CA ALA A 4 3.31 -34.01 -3.67
C ALA A 4 3.65 -32.61 -3.11
N SER A 5 4.48 -32.60 -2.06
CA SER A 5 5.10 -31.40 -1.51
C SER A 5 6.27 -31.01 -2.42
N SER A 6 6.04 -30.12 -3.37
CA SER A 6 7.08 -29.59 -4.25
C SER A 6 7.93 -28.57 -3.49
N SER A 7 9.05 -29.02 -2.92
CA SER A 7 10.10 -28.16 -2.38
C SER A 7 10.76 -27.41 -3.55
N PHE A 8 10.50 -26.10 -3.64
CA PHE A 8 11.19 -25.23 -4.57
C PHE A 8 12.56 -24.88 -3.97
N ALA A 9 13.61 -25.54 -4.48
CA ALA A 9 14.98 -25.33 -4.04
C ALA A 9 15.43 -23.89 -4.36
N LEU A 10 15.67 -23.10 -3.32
CA LEU A 10 16.37 -21.82 -3.45
C LEU A 10 17.83 -22.12 -3.80
N LYS A 11 18.23 -21.65 -4.97
CA LYS A 11 19.58 -21.72 -5.50
C LYS A 11 20.52 -20.94 -4.56
N GLU A 12 21.58 -21.58 -4.08
CA GLU A 12 22.66 -20.96 -3.31
C GLU A 12 23.21 -19.75 -4.09
N HIS A 13 22.86 -18.55 -3.63
CA HIS A 13 23.50 -17.33 -4.08
C HIS A 13 24.74 -17.11 -3.22
N SER A 14 25.88 -17.10 -3.91
CA SER A 14 27.20 -16.68 -3.45
C SER A 14 27.15 -15.64 -2.33
N THR A 15 27.67 -16.02 -1.16
CA THR A 15 28.06 -15.13 -0.07
C THR A 15 29.14 -14.15 -0.55
N LEU A 16 28.73 -13.07 -1.21
CA LEU A 16 29.48 -11.82 -1.14
C LEU A 16 29.42 -11.39 0.33
N LYS A 17 30.58 -11.09 0.91
CA LYS A 17 30.66 -10.59 2.29
C LYS A 17 29.74 -9.37 2.39
N LEU A 18 28.77 -9.40 3.31
CA LEU A 18 27.87 -8.28 3.61
C LEU A 18 28.61 -6.95 3.91
N ASP A 19 29.92 -7.00 4.16
CA ASP A 19 30.75 -5.83 4.41
C ASP A 19 31.21 -5.04 3.16
N GLU A 20 30.82 -5.44 1.94
CA GLU A 20 31.31 -4.81 0.70
C GLU A 20 30.32 -3.82 0.05
N ILE A 21 29.14 -3.59 0.64
CA ILE A 21 28.16 -2.65 0.09
C ILE A 21 28.59 -1.20 0.36
N GLY A 22 28.93 -0.48 -0.71
CA GLY A 22 29.29 0.94 -0.66
C GLY A 22 28.06 1.87 -0.62
N TYR A 23 28.15 2.96 0.13
CA TYR A 23 27.05 3.91 0.36
C TYR A 23 27.10 5.17 -0.52
N ASP A 24 28.08 5.27 -1.43
CA ASP A 24 28.32 6.50 -2.21
C ASP A 24 27.32 6.73 -3.36
N SER A 25 26.66 5.67 -3.83
CA SER A 25 25.73 5.72 -4.96
C SER A 25 24.74 4.55 -4.94
N GLY A 26 23.62 4.69 -5.66
CA GLY A 26 22.65 3.61 -5.83
C GLY A 26 23.26 2.40 -6.54
N ALA A 27 24.23 2.61 -7.45
CA ALA A 27 24.94 1.53 -8.12
C ALA A 27 25.78 0.69 -7.16
N LYS A 28 26.47 1.33 -6.21
CA LYS A 28 27.24 0.62 -5.17
C LYS A 28 26.33 -0.09 -4.16
N LEU A 29 25.20 0.53 -3.81
CA LEU A 29 24.18 -0.11 -2.96
C LEU A 29 23.61 -1.38 -3.62
N MET A 30 23.43 -1.36 -4.95
CA MET A 30 22.88 -2.46 -5.72
C MET A 30 23.92 -3.44 -6.30
N ALA A 31 25.21 -3.29 -5.99
CA ALA A 31 26.28 -4.08 -6.59
C ALA A 31 26.12 -5.60 -6.34
N GLY A 32 25.60 -5.98 -5.17
CA GLY A 32 25.28 -7.37 -4.82
C GLY A 32 23.86 -7.81 -5.20
N GLY A 33 23.08 -6.97 -5.88
CA GLY A 33 21.66 -7.18 -6.17
C GLY A 33 20.72 -6.77 -5.03
N SER A 34 19.41 -6.83 -5.29
CA SER A 34 18.37 -6.37 -4.36
C SER A 34 18.32 -7.20 -3.07
N VAL A 35 18.48 -8.53 -3.17
CA VAL A 35 18.46 -9.42 -2.00
C VAL A 35 19.60 -9.07 -1.04
N ALA A 36 20.83 -8.97 -1.54
CA ALA A 36 21.98 -8.60 -0.72
C ALA A 36 21.81 -7.21 -0.08
N LEU A 37 21.26 -6.25 -0.82
CA LEU A 37 20.95 -4.92 -0.27
C LEU A 37 19.92 -5.02 0.87
N HIS A 38 18.81 -5.74 0.67
CA HIS A 38 17.77 -5.88 1.68
C HIS A 38 18.28 -6.58 2.94
N ASP A 39 19.04 -7.65 2.79
CA ASP A 39 19.65 -8.38 3.92
C ASP A 39 20.66 -7.50 4.67
N HIS A 40 21.46 -6.73 3.96
CA HIS A 40 22.42 -5.79 4.56
C HIS A 40 21.70 -4.72 5.37
N ILE A 41 20.72 -4.04 4.79
CA ILE A 41 19.94 -3.00 5.48
C ILE A 41 19.22 -3.60 6.68
N ALA A 42 18.54 -4.74 6.53
CA ALA A 42 17.84 -5.41 7.62
C ALA A 42 18.79 -5.75 8.76
N SER A 43 19.94 -6.38 8.48
CA SER A 43 20.91 -6.76 9.51
C SER A 43 21.45 -5.58 10.32
N ARG A 44 21.67 -4.42 9.67
CA ARG A 44 22.13 -3.20 10.35
C ARG A 44 21.04 -2.62 11.24
N LEU A 45 19.81 -2.55 10.74
CA LEU A 45 18.67 -2.05 11.51
C LEU A 45 18.36 -2.95 12.72
N GLU A 46 18.37 -4.27 12.56
CA GLU A 46 18.06 -5.22 13.64
C GLU A 46 19.12 -5.19 14.75
N ARG A 47 20.40 -5.07 14.40
CA ARG A 47 21.49 -4.88 15.39
C ARG A 47 21.31 -3.59 16.19
N SER A 48 20.92 -2.50 15.53
CA SER A 48 20.68 -1.22 16.21
C SER A 48 19.39 -1.23 17.05
N LEU A 49 18.35 -1.94 16.62
CA LEU A 49 17.08 -2.04 17.36
C LEU A 49 17.11 -3.10 18.47
N SER A 50 18.14 -3.95 18.49
CA SER A 50 18.24 -5.16 19.34
C SER A 50 17.01 -6.08 19.25
N LYS A 51 16.28 -6.01 18.14
CA LYS A 51 15.01 -6.70 17.88
C LYS A 51 14.85 -6.92 16.37
N PRO A 52 14.12 -7.97 15.96
CA PRO A 52 13.78 -8.15 14.55
C PRO A 52 12.95 -6.98 14.04
N LEU A 53 12.99 -6.75 12.73
CA LEU A 53 12.18 -5.69 12.10
C LEU A 53 10.69 -5.87 12.41
N PRO A 54 9.96 -4.77 12.65
CA PRO A 54 8.55 -4.85 12.99
C PRO A 54 7.74 -5.45 11.86
N GLN A 55 6.94 -6.46 12.19
CA GLN A 55 6.02 -7.12 11.29
C GLN A 55 4.58 -6.69 11.57
N VAL A 56 3.73 -6.70 10.54
CA VAL A 56 2.32 -6.29 10.65
C VAL A 56 1.42 -7.49 10.38
N GLU A 57 0.66 -7.88 11.39
CA GLU A 57 -0.46 -8.81 11.29
C GLU A 57 -1.76 -8.00 11.23
N VAL A 58 -2.63 -8.33 10.29
CA VAL A 58 -3.95 -7.69 10.15
C VAL A 58 -5.03 -8.72 10.47
N ARG A 59 -5.90 -8.42 11.44
CA ARG A 59 -7.05 -9.28 11.79
C ARG A 59 -8.33 -8.50 11.57
N PHE A 60 -9.33 -9.17 11.01
CA PHE A 60 -10.66 -8.60 10.84
C PHE A 60 -11.73 -9.65 11.18
N LYS A 61 -12.83 -9.20 11.78
CA LYS A 61 -13.92 -10.06 12.25
C LYS A 61 -15.27 -9.45 11.87
N ASN A 62 -16.11 -10.25 11.24
CA ASN A 62 -17.46 -9.90 10.79
C ASN A 62 -17.49 -8.58 10.00
N LEU A 63 -16.46 -8.36 9.18
CA LEU A 63 -16.27 -7.14 8.43
C LEU A 63 -17.30 -7.08 7.29
N SER A 64 -18.19 -6.10 7.32
CA SER A 64 -19.28 -5.96 6.34
C SER A 64 -19.32 -4.52 5.79
N ILE A 65 -19.85 -4.36 4.59
CA ILE A 65 -20.04 -3.05 3.96
C ILE A 65 -21.42 -3.02 3.29
N SER A 66 -22.25 -2.07 3.69
CA SER A 66 -23.56 -1.80 3.10
C SER A 66 -23.62 -0.37 2.56
N ALA A 67 -24.31 -0.15 1.44
CA ALA A 67 -24.49 1.18 0.88
C ALA A 67 -25.95 1.44 0.50
N GLN A 68 -26.45 2.63 0.83
CA GLN A 68 -27.75 3.12 0.40
C GLN A 68 -27.63 3.69 -1.02
N VAL A 69 -28.30 3.04 -1.97
CA VAL A 69 -28.29 3.38 -3.39
C VAL A 69 -29.63 3.97 -3.78
N VAL A 70 -29.62 5.16 -4.38
CA VAL A 70 -30.82 5.75 -4.99
C VAL A 70 -31.05 5.08 -6.34
N VAL A 71 -32.09 4.27 -6.44
CA VAL A 71 -32.53 3.65 -7.70
C VAL A 71 -33.36 4.68 -8.46
N GLN A 72 -32.88 5.08 -9.64
CA GLN A 72 -33.71 5.80 -10.60
C GLN A 72 -34.43 4.76 -11.45
N ASP A 73 -35.75 4.89 -11.59
CA ASP A 73 -36.51 4.04 -12.52
C ASP A 73 -36.05 4.33 -13.95
N ASP A 74 -35.68 3.28 -14.69
CA ASP A 74 -35.09 3.32 -16.04
C ASP A 74 -36.05 3.82 -17.15
N THR A 75 -37.15 4.48 -16.80
CA THR A 75 -38.02 5.14 -17.77
C THR A 75 -37.33 6.41 -18.31
N HIS A 76 -36.53 6.22 -19.37
CA HIS A 76 -35.92 7.23 -20.25
C HIS A 76 -34.58 7.88 -19.84
N SER A 77 -33.52 7.10 -19.63
CA SER A 77 -32.14 7.64 -19.68
C SER A 77 -31.57 7.63 -21.11
N LYS A 78 -32.17 8.39 -22.03
CA LYS A 78 -31.41 8.85 -23.20
C LYS A 78 -30.51 9.98 -22.71
N SER A 79 -29.20 9.78 -22.78
CA SER A 79 -28.21 10.82 -22.50
C SER A 79 -28.31 11.91 -23.57
N GLU A 80 -29.26 12.84 -23.40
CA GLU A 80 -29.38 14.02 -24.25
C GLU A 80 -28.36 15.08 -23.81
N LEU A 81 -27.83 15.83 -24.78
CA LEU A 81 -26.91 16.93 -24.52
C LEU A 81 -27.60 17.98 -23.61
N PRO A 82 -26.86 18.59 -22.67
CA PRO A 82 -27.42 19.56 -21.73
C PRO A 82 -27.74 20.87 -22.47
N THR A 83 -28.95 20.97 -22.99
CA THR A 83 -29.54 22.22 -23.48
C THR A 83 -30.39 22.87 -22.39
N LEU A 84 -30.57 24.20 -22.42
CA LEU A 84 -31.33 24.94 -21.40
C LEU A 84 -32.74 24.36 -21.16
N PHE A 85 -33.38 23.90 -22.23
CA PHE A 85 -34.70 23.26 -22.16
C PHE A 85 -34.66 21.87 -21.52
N ASN A 86 -33.63 21.07 -21.83
CA ASN A 86 -33.49 19.73 -21.25
C ASN A 86 -33.13 19.80 -19.77
N VAL A 87 -32.35 20.81 -19.35
CA VAL A 87 -32.04 21.02 -17.93
C VAL A 87 -33.29 21.41 -17.15
N SER A 88 -34.12 22.34 -17.65
CA SER A 88 -35.34 22.77 -16.97
C SER A 88 -36.39 21.65 -16.88
N LYS A 89 -36.59 20.90 -17.97
CA LYS A 89 -37.48 19.74 -18.01
C LYS A 89 -37.04 18.63 -17.04
N THR A 90 -35.74 18.33 -17.00
CA THR A 90 -35.17 17.33 -16.09
C THR A 90 -35.25 17.78 -14.63
N ALA A 91 -35.08 19.06 -14.35
CA ALA A 91 -35.21 19.63 -13.01
C ALA A 91 -36.66 19.55 -12.50
N ALA A 92 -37.64 19.89 -13.33
CA ALA A 92 -39.06 19.76 -13.00
C ALA A 92 -39.44 18.30 -12.72
N LEU A 93 -39.03 17.37 -13.60
CA LEU A 93 -39.27 15.94 -13.40
C LEU A 93 -38.61 15.39 -12.13
N LYS A 94 -37.39 15.83 -11.80
CA LYS A 94 -36.68 15.44 -10.56
C LYS A 94 -37.35 15.96 -9.29
N LEU A 95 -38.11 17.07 -9.35
CA LEU A 95 -38.88 17.57 -8.20
C LEU A 95 -40.07 16.67 -7.86
N PHE A 96 -40.65 16.00 -8.86
CA PHE A 96 -41.82 15.12 -8.69
C PHE A 96 -41.48 13.62 -8.63
N ALA A 97 -40.23 13.25 -8.91
CA ALA A 97 -39.79 11.86 -8.87
C ALA A 97 -39.63 11.37 -7.41
N LYS A 98 -40.32 10.28 -7.06
CA LYS A 98 -40.05 9.54 -5.82
C LYS A 98 -38.65 8.92 -5.90
N LYS A 99 -37.80 9.24 -4.93
CA LYS A 99 -36.50 8.59 -4.78
C LYS A 99 -36.67 7.29 -4.02
N ASN A 100 -36.53 6.16 -4.70
CA ASN A 100 -36.45 4.86 -4.06
C ASN A 100 -35.01 4.63 -3.60
N VAL A 101 -34.80 4.49 -2.29
CA VAL A 101 -33.49 4.17 -1.70
C VAL A 101 -33.50 2.69 -1.35
N VAL A 102 -32.56 1.94 -1.88
CA VAL A 102 -32.38 0.51 -1.60
C VAL A 102 -31.02 0.31 -0.96
N GLU A 103 -30.97 -0.48 0.12
CA GLU A 103 -29.72 -0.90 0.71
C GLU A 103 -29.10 -2.02 -0.13
N LYS A 104 -27.84 -1.82 -0.53
CA LYS A 104 -27.05 -2.80 -1.27
C LYS A 104 -25.86 -3.21 -0.42
N GLN A 105 -25.80 -4.50 -0.10
CA GLN A 105 -24.64 -5.08 0.55
C GLN A 105 -23.50 -5.22 -0.46
N ILE A 106 -22.39 -4.52 -0.21
CA ILE A 106 -21.17 -4.53 -1.04
C ILE A 106 -20.22 -5.65 -0.60
N LEU A 107 -20.09 -5.84 0.72
CA LEU A 107 -19.28 -6.88 1.33
C LEU A 107 -20.12 -7.57 2.40
N HIS A 108 -20.36 -8.86 2.21
CA HIS A 108 -20.99 -9.69 3.24
C HIS A 108 -20.00 -9.91 4.39
N PRO A 109 -20.47 -10.22 5.62
CA PRO A 109 -19.59 -10.37 6.77
C PRO A 109 -18.45 -11.38 6.51
N VAL A 110 -17.22 -10.90 6.53
CA VAL A 110 -16.00 -11.71 6.36
C VAL A 110 -15.10 -11.60 7.58
N SER A 111 -14.44 -12.71 7.92
CA SER A 111 -13.45 -12.75 8.99
C SER A 111 -12.17 -13.40 8.48
N GLY A 112 -11.02 -12.95 8.97
CA GLY A 112 -9.74 -13.49 8.52
C GLY A 112 -8.53 -12.84 9.17
N VAL A 113 -7.36 -13.39 8.85
CA VAL A 113 -6.07 -12.92 9.34
C VAL A 113 -5.07 -12.92 8.19
N PHE A 114 -4.43 -11.78 7.95
CA PHE A 114 -3.26 -11.66 7.10
C PHE A 114 -2.01 -11.76 7.98
N LYS A 115 -1.28 -12.87 7.83
CA LYS A 115 -0.04 -13.10 8.58
C LYS A 115 1.12 -12.33 7.94
N PRO A 116 2.07 -11.84 8.73
CA PRO A 116 3.30 -11.28 8.20
C PRO A 116 4.04 -12.24 7.27
N SER A 117 4.80 -11.68 6.33
CA SER A 117 5.67 -12.45 5.42
C SER A 117 4.92 -13.47 4.55
N THR A 118 3.63 -13.26 4.30
CA THR A 118 2.82 -14.10 3.41
C THR A 118 2.23 -13.28 2.27
N MET A 119 2.09 -13.91 1.11
CA MET A 119 1.32 -13.38 -0.02
C MET A 119 -0.06 -14.01 0.00
N THR A 120 -1.11 -13.19 0.13
CA THR A 120 -2.50 -13.66 0.10
C THR A 120 -3.17 -13.25 -1.20
N LEU A 121 -3.69 -14.22 -1.93
CA LEU A 121 -4.45 -14.01 -3.18
C LEU A 121 -5.96 -13.97 -2.89
N VAL A 122 -6.60 -12.84 -3.18
CA VAL A 122 -8.06 -12.68 -3.04
C VAL A 122 -8.74 -12.82 -4.40
N LEU A 123 -9.51 -13.89 -4.59
CA LEU A 123 -10.22 -14.19 -5.85
C LEU A 123 -11.74 -14.04 -5.68
N GLY A 124 -12.40 -13.66 -6.78
CA GLY A 124 -13.85 -13.53 -6.84
C GLY A 124 -14.30 -12.83 -8.11
N GLN A 125 -15.55 -13.07 -8.52
CA GLN A 125 -16.15 -12.46 -9.71
C GLN A 125 -16.17 -10.91 -9.63
N PRO A 126 -16.25 -10.19 -10.76
CA PRO A 126 -16.48 -8.75 -10.76
C PRO A 126 -17.67 -8.37 -9.86
N GLY A 127 -17.53 -7.30 -9.07
CA GLY A 127 -18.56 -6.88 -8.11
C GLY A 127 -18.58 -7.63 -6.77
N SER A 128 -17.74 -8.64 -6.55
CA SER A 128 -17.69 -9.41 -5.28
C SER A 128 -17.12 -8.67 -4.06
N GLY A 129 -16.84 -7.37 -4.16
CA GLY A 129 -16.32 -6.58 -3.04
C GLY A 129 -14.80 -6.64 -2.78
N LYS A 130 -13.99 -7.29 -3.64
CA LYS A 130 -12.52 -7.39 -3.47
C LYS A 130 -11.84 -6.04 -3.25
N SER A 131 -12.07 -5.11 -4.19
CA SER A 131 -11.47 -3.78 -4.11
C SER A 131 -12.00 -2.98 -2.91
N SER A 132 -13.24 -3.24 -2.49
CA SER A 132 -13.83 -2.65 -1.29
C SER A 132 -13.13 -3.16 -0.02
N LEU A 133 -12.92 -4.47 0.08
CA LEU A 133 -12.14 -5.10 1.16
C LEU A 133 -10.71 -4.52 1.21
N MET A 134 -9.99 -4.47 0.08
CA MET A 134 -8.62 -3.94 0.04
C MET A 134 -8.55 -2.44 0.41
N LYS A 135 -9.54 -1.64 0.00
CA LYS A 135 -9.64 -0.23 0.42
C LYS A 135 -9.90 -0.11 1.92
N LEU A 136 -10.72 -1.00 2.48
CA LEU A 136 -11.00 -1.00 3.92
C LEU A 136 -9.74 -1.34 4.72
N LEU A 137 -9.06 -2.43 4.35
CA LEU A 137 -7.79 -2.89 4.94
C LEU A 137 -6.65 -1.87 4.82
N SER A 138 -6.75 -0.90 3.91
CA SER A 138 -5.76 0.17 3.74
C SER A 138 -6.18 1.52 4.32
N GLY A 139 -7.34 1.57 5.00
CA GLY A 139 -7.90 2.81 5.56
C GLY A 139 -8.27 3.85 4.50
N ARG A 140 -8.47 3.43 3.25
CA ARG A 140 -8.81 4.28 2.10
C ARG A 140 -10.24 4.10 1.62
N PHE A 141 -11.06 3.39 2.39
CA PHE A 141 -12.46 3.25 2.08
C PHE A 141 -13.18 4.57 2.43
N PRO A 142 -13.98 5.14 1.49
CA PRO A 142 -14.61 6.43 1.72
C PRO A 142 -15.71 6.30 2.79
N ALA A 143 -15.52 7.00 3.91
CA ALA A 143 -16.59 7.25 4.86
C ALA A 143 -17.57 8.25 4.21
N SER A 144 -18.69 7.75 3.70
CA SER A 144 -19.74 8.59 3.12
C SER A 144 -21.05 8.35 3.86
N LYS A 145 -21.92 9.36 3.93
CA LYS A 145 -23.19 9.28 4.69
C LYS A 145 -24.12 8.14 4.27
N ASN A 146 -23.87 7.55 3.11
CA ASN A 146 -24.69 6.50 2.53
C ASN A 146 -24.01 5.13 2.60
N VAL A 147 -22.90 4.99 3.33
CA VAL A 147 -22.15 3.74 3.42
C VAL A 147 -21.86 3.42 4.87
N ASP A 148 -22.31 2.24 5.29
CA ASP A 148 -22.12 1.70 6.61
C ASP A 148 -21.06 0.59 6.56
N VAL A 149 -20.12 0.65 7.49
CA VAL A 149 -19.07 -0.35 7.68
C VAL A 149 -19.25 -0.92 9.07
N GLU A 150 -19.38 -2.24 9.16
CA GLU A 150 -19.48 -2.94 10.45
C GLU A 150 -18.36 -3.97 10.60
N GLY A 151 -18.18 -4.43 11.84
CA GLY A 151 -17.15 -5.40 12.21
C GLY A 151 -15.94 -4.74 12.85
N GLU A 152 -14.94 -5.56 13.15
CA GLU A 152 -13.73 -5.16 13.85
C GLU A 152 -12.51 -5.38 12.96
N MET A 153 -11.57 -4.44 12.99
CA MET A 153 -10.26 -4.61 12.37
C MET A 153 -9.14 -4.10 13.26
N THR A 154 -8.07 -4.90 13.36
CA THR A 154 -6.90 -4.60 14.17
C THR A 154 -5.61 -4.85 13.40
N TYR A 155 -4.58 -4.07 13.72
CA TYR A 155 -3.20 -4.24 13.26
C TYR A 155 -2.33 -4.51 14.49
N ASN A 156 -1.73 -5.70 14.58
CA ASN A 156 -1.03 -6.17 15.77
C ASN A 156 -1.83 -5.98 17.07
N GLY A 157 -3.15 -6.25 17.01
CA GLY A 157 -4.07 -6.08 18.15
C GLY A 157 -4.54 -4.65 18.43
N ILE A 158 -4.03 -3.65 17.72
CA ILE A 158 -4.46 -2.25 17.87
C ILE A 158 -5.62 -1.97 16.91
N PRO A 159 -6.75 -1.42 17.38
CA PRO A 159 -7.88 -1.07 16.51
C PRO A 159 -7.52 -0.07 15.40
N GLN A 160 -8.12 -0.24 14.21
CA GLN A 160 -7.87 0.64 13.05
C GLN A 160 -8.08 2.12 13.39
N ASP A 161 -9.13 2.46 14.14
CA ASP A 161 -9.48 3.84 14.46
C ASP A 161 -8.37 4.56 15.24
N ALA A 162 -7.68 3.84 16.12
CA ALA A 162 -6.53 4.35 16.88
C ALA A 162 -5.28 4.55 16.01
N LEU A 163 -5.24 3.92 14.83
CA LEU A 163 -4.13 3.98 13.88
C LEU A 163 -4.42 4.82 12.64
N CYS A 164 -5.63 5.33 12.45
CA CYS A 164 -6.06 5.98 11.20
C CYS A 164 -5.04 7.01 10.64
N LYS A 165 -4.46 7.86 11.51
CA LYS A 165 -3.44 8.86 11.13
C LYS A 165 -2.07 8.28 10.74
N ARG A 166 -1.71 7.12 11.30
CA ARG A 166 -0.41 6.46 11.12
C ARG A 166 -0.47 5.28 10.15
N LEU A 167 -1.66 4.78 9.83
CA LEU A 167 -1.87 3.61 8.99
C LEU A 167 -1.18 3.71 7.62
N PRO A 168 -1.16 4.88 6.93
CA PRO A 168 -0.42 5.02 5.68
C PRO A 168 1.10 4.78 5.79
N GLN A 169 1.68 4.84 6.99
CA GLN A 169 3.09 4.55 7.23
C GLN A 169 3.40 3.04 7.20
N PHE A 170 2.37 2.20 7.39
CA PHE A 170 2.50 0.74 7.45
C PHE A 170 1.80 0.04 6.28
N VAL A 171 0.84 0.70 5.62
CA VAL A 171 0.02 0.12 4.55
C VAL A 171 0.04 0.98 3.29
N SER A 172 0.58 0.40 2.23
CA SER A 172 0.48 0.94 0.87
C SER A 172 -0.68 0.29 0.11
N TYR A 173 -1.37 1.08 -0.72
CA TYR A 173 -2.47 0.61 -1.56
C TYR A 173 -2.21 1.03 -3.01
N VAL A 174 -2.11 0.04 -3.89
CA VAL A 174 -1.98 0.25 -5.34
C VAL A 174 -3.36 0.10 -5.97
N PRO A 175 -3.94 1.17 -6.55
CA PRO A 175 -5.24 1.10 -7.21
C PRO A 175 -5.20 0.30 -8.51
N GLN A 176 -6.38 -0.03 -9.06
CA GLN A 176 -6.50 -0.72 -10.35
C GLN A 176 -6.01 0.12 -11.54
N HIS A 177 -6.09 1.45 -11.42
CA HIS A 177 -5.64 2.39 -12.45
C HIS A 177 -4.57 3.29 -11.87
N ASP A 178 -3.42 3.30 -12.54
CA ASP A 178 -2.33 4.18 -12.18
C ASP A 178 -2.60 5.61 -12.63
N LYS A 179 -2.15 6.56 -11.81
CA LYS A 179 -2.24 7.99 -12.09
C LYS A 179 -0.84 8.54 -12.20
N HIS A 180 -0.39 8.76 -13.42
CA HIS A 180 0.91 9.35 -13.72
C HIS A 180 0.76 10.73 -14.36
N LEU A 181 1.75 11.59 -14.14
CA LEU A 181 1.86 12.85 -14.85
C LEU A 181 2.52 12.57 -16.20
N PRO A 182 1.83 12.77 -17.33
CA PRO A 182 2.34 12.39 -18.65
C PRO A 182 3.53 13.26 -19.10
N THR A 183 3.80 14.35 -18.40
CA THR A 183 4.90 15.27 -18.69
C THR A 183 6.20 14.93 -17.95
N LEU A 184 6.17 13.96 -17.03
CA LEU A 184 7.35 13.53 -16.27
C LEU A 184 7.91 12.23 -16.84
N THR A 185 9.24 12.11 -16.85
CA THR A 185 9.89 10.83 -17.12
C THR A 185 9.74 9.88 -15.93
N VAL A 186 10.12 8.60 -16.10
CA VAL A 186 10.06 7.63 -15.00
C VAL A 186 10.98 8.06 -13.86
N LYS A 187 12.18 8.57 -14.20
CA LYS A 187 13.14 9.06 -13.22
C LYS A 187 12.57 10.26 -12.45
N GLU A 188 12.05 11.26 -13.14
CA GLU A 188 11.44 12.44 -12.51
C GLU A 188 10.24 12.04 -11.63
N THR A 189 9.45 11.06 -12.06
CA THR A 189 8.32 10.53 -11.29
C THR A 189 8.79 9.88 -9.97
N LEU A 190 9.85 9.07 -10.01
CA LEU A 190 10.40 8.42 -8.82
C LEU A 190 11.08 9.42 -7.87
N GLU A 191 11.79 10.41 -8.42
CA GLU A 191 12.39 11.51 -7.64
C GLU A 191 11.31 12.36 -6.95
N PHE A 192 10.23 12.70 -7.68
CA PHE A 192 9.08 13.41 -7.12
C PHE A 192 8.39 12.61 -6.01
N ALA A 193 8.12 11.32 -6.24
CA ALA A 193 7.50 10.45 -5.24
C ALA A 193 8.38 10.31 -3.98
N HIS A 194 9.70 10.22 -4.16
CA HIS A 194 10.66 10.16 -3.06
C HIS A 194 10.66 11.46 -2.23
N ALA A 195 10.65 12.63 -2.89
CA ALA A 195 10.54 13.93 -2.21
C ALA A 195 9.27 14.03 -1.36
N CYS A 196 8.13 13.53 -1.86
CA CYS A 196 6.86 13.50 -1.11
C CYS A 196 6.84 12.50 0.06
N SER A 197 7.74 11.51 0.07
CA SER A 197 7.73 10.41 1.05
C SER A 197 8.67 10.64 2.25
N GLY A 198 9.29 11.82 2.36
CA GLY A 198 10.30 12.11 3.37
C GLY A 198 11.70 11.69 2.91
N ALA A 199 12.21 12.40 1.91
CA ALA A 199 13.51 12.13 1.28
C ALA A 199 14.71 12.11 2.25
N GLU A 200 14.58 12.76 3.40
CA GLU A 200 15.62 12.82 4.41
C GLU A 200 15.26 12.00 5.65
N LEU A 201 16.28 11.44 6.29
CA LEU A 201 16.13 10.81 7.60
C LEU A 201 15.98 11.92 8.65
N SER A 202 14.83 11.97 9.33
CA SER A 202 14.59 12.98 10.35
C SER A 202 15.43 12.71 11.60
N LYS A 203 15.78 13.76 12.34
CA LYS A 203 16.52 13.63 13.62
C LYS A 203 15.79 12.71 14.62
N THR A 204 14.47 12.69 14.59
CA THR A 204 13.65 11.82 15.44
C THR A 204 13.80 10.35 15.04
N GLU A 205 13.88 10.04 13.75
CA GLU A 205 14.13 8.67 13.27
C GLU A 205 15.57 8.23 13.60
N GLU A 206 16.55 9.13 13.50
CA GLU A 206 17.93 8.83 13.91
C GLU A 206 18.03 8.46 15.39
N GLN A 207 17.25 9.15 16.25
CA GLN A 207 17.15 8.86 17.68
C GLN A 207 16.47 7.53 18.01
N GLN A 208 15.83 6.87 17.05
CA GLN A 208 15.27 5.52 17.25
C GLN A 208 16.35 4.44 17.13
N PHE A 209 17.47 4.73 16.49
CA PHE A 209 18.63 3.83 16.34
C PHE A 209 19.61 3.96 17.50
N VAL A 210 19.14 3.77 18.74
CA VAL A 210 19.93 4.01 19.97
C VAL A 210 19.98 2.81 20.91
N LEU A 211 19.37 1.68 20.55
CA LEU A 211 19.23 0.52 21.44
C LEU A 211 20.40 -0.47 21.32
N GLY A 212 21.18 -0.43 20.24
CA GLY A 212 22.34 -1.28 20.00
C GLY A 212 23.65 -0.64 20.50
N PHE A 213 24.78 -1.27 20.17
CA PHE A 213 26.10 -0.69 20.42
C PHE A 213 26.32 0.56 19.55
N ASP A 214 27.14 1.50 20.03
CA ASP A 214 27.38 2.79 19.35
C ASP A 214 27.83 2.62 17.89
N GLU A 215 28.67 1.63 17.61
CA GLU A 215 29.12 1.34 16.24
C GLU A 215 28.01 0.77 15.35
N ASP A 216 27.16 -0.11 15.89
CA ASP A 216 26.00 -0.64 15.16
C ASP A 216 24.94 0.44 14.89
N ASN A 217 24.73 1.33 15.85
CA ASN A 217 23.83 2.47 15.72
C ASN A 217 24.32 3.43 14.62
N LYS A 218 25.61 3.79 14.63
CA LYS A 218 26.22 4.61 13.56
C LYS A 218 26.10 3.92 12.20
N ALA A 219 26.37 2.62 12.13
CA ALA A 219 26.28 1.86 10.89
C ALA A 219 24.84 1.78 10.36
N ALA A 220 23.84 1.61 11.22
CA ALA A 220 22.43 1.61 10.86
C ALA A 220 21.96 2.97 10.34
N VAL A 221 22.32 4.06 11.02
CA VAL A 221 22.02 5.43 10.58
C VAL A 221 22.68 5.72 9.23
N ALA A 222 23.94 5.34 9.05
CA ALA A 222 24.65 5.51 7.78
C ALA A 222 23.98 4.73 6.64
N ALA A 223 23.59 3.48 6.89
CA ALA A 223 22.90 2.63 5.93
C ALA A 223 21.53 3.22 5.54
N ALA A 224 20.72 3.62 6.53
CA ALA A 224 19.41 4.21 6.32
C ALA A 224 19.49 5.54 5.54
N ARG A 225 20.47 6.39 5.89
CA ARG A 225 20.71 7.66 5.21
C ARG A 225 21.16 7.44 3.77
N ALA A 226 22.06 6.50 3.52
CA ALA A 226 22.52 6.17 2.17
C ALA A 226 21.37 5.63 1.30
N LEU A 227 20.57 4.71 1.84
CA LEU A 227 19.42 4.15 1.14
C LEU A 227 18.40 5.24 0.78
N ARG A 228 18.05 6.14 1.73
CA ARG A 228 17.13 7.25 1.43
C ARG A 228 17.72 8.19 0.38
N LYS A 229 18.95 8.66 0.57
CA LYS A 229 19.62 9.59 -0.36
C LYS A 229 19.65 9.10 -1.80
N HIS A 230 19.84 7.79 -1.99
CA HIS A 230 19.94 7.18 -3.32
C HIS A 230 18.70 6.38 -3.71
N TYR A 231 17.57 6.55 -3.01
CA TYR A 231 16.40 5.69 -3.18
C TYR A 231 15.84 5.66 -4.61
N PRO A 232 15.66 6.80 -5.32
CA PRO A 232 15.14 6.75 -6.69
C PRO A 232 16.05 5.93 -7.63
N ASP A 233 17.36 6.10 -7.49
CA ASP A 233 18.39 5.45 -8.29
C ASP A 233 18.51 3.95 -7.96
N VAL A 234 18.31 3.56 -6.69
CA VAL A 234 18.18 2.17 -6.25
C VAL A 234 16.94 1.52 -6.86
N MET A 235 15.78 2.19 -6.81
CA MET A 235 14.52 1.68 -7.36
C MET A 235 14.58 1.50 -8.88
N ILE A 236 15.18 2.44 -9.62
CA ILE A 236 15.36 2.32 -11.07
C ILE A 236 16.11 1.03 -11.43
N ARG A 237 17.23 0.76 -10.75
CA ARG A 237 18.02 -0.46 -11.01
C ARG A 237 17.32 -1.73 -10.54
N GLN A 238 16.67 -1.69 -9.38
CA GLN A 238 15.94 -2.84 -8.87
C GLN A 238 14.80 -3.26 -9.80
N LEU A 239 14.18 -2.32 -10.50
CA LEU A 239 13.08 -2.57 -11.43
C LEU A 239 13.54 -2.76 -12.89
N GLY A 240 14.83 -2.62 -13.20
CA GLY A 240 15.36 -2.74 -14.57
C GLY A 240 14.92 -1.59 -15.49
N LEU A 241 14.75 -0.38 -14.95
CA LEU A 241 14.21 0.80 -15.65
C LEU A 241 15.31 1.77 -16.11
N GLU A 242 16.57 1.34 -16.19
CA GLU A 242 17.71 2.21 -16.51
C GLU A 242 17.59 2.88 -17.88
N ASN A 243 16.86 2.24 -18.80
CA ASN A 243 16.62 2.72 -20.16
C ASN A 243 15.39 3.66 -20.26
N CYS A 244 14.68 3.94 -19.16
CA CYS A 244 13.44 4.70 -19.14
C CYS A 244 13.60 6.11 -18.54
N GLN A 245 14.77 6.73 -18.69
CA GLN A 245 15.10 8.03 -18.05
C GLN A 245 14.51 9.25 -18.75
#